data_AF-A0A2V5P5G7-F1
#
_entry.id   AF-A0A2V5P5G7-F1
#
_cell.length_a   1.000
_cell.length_b   1.000
_cell.length_c   1.000
_cell.angle_alpha   90.00
_cell.angle_beta   90.00
_cell.angle_gamma   90.00
#
_symmetry.space_group_name_H-M   'P 1'
#
loop_
_entity.id
_entity.type
_entity.pdbx_description
1 polymer ?
#
loop_
_entity_poly.entity_id
_entity_poly.type
_entity_poly.pdbx_seq_one_letter_code
_entity_poly.pdbx_strand_id
1 'polypeptide(L)'
;MNLGLARTLPDAKVRQALALLTEVYRSHPMTQDVWVSFNQFAAGNINLLIVHWWKGTDYQKYLAGMQEMNLSVKERFDAEGIAFA
;
A
#
# COMPACT_ATOMS: atom_id res chain seq x y z
N MET A 1 0.37 0.75 -8.61
CA MET A 1 -0.16 2.06 -8.20
C MET A 1 0.89 2.84 -7.42
N ASN A 2 0.71 4.15 -7.30
CA ASN A 2 1.55 5.04 -6.50
C ASN A 2 0.75 5.53 -5.29
N LEU A 3 1.29 5.34 -4.10
CA LEU A 3 0.68 5.77 -2.84
C LEU A 3 1.50 6.90 -2.23
N GLY A 4 0.92 8.09 -2.16
CA GLY A 4 1.55 9.26 -1.56
C GLY A 4 1.41 9.27 -0.04
N LEU A 5 2.53 9.40 0.67
CA LEU A 5 2.53 9.66 2.12
C LEU A 5 3.07 11.04 2.43
N ALA A 6 2.63 11.60 3.56
CA ALA A 6 3.07 12.91 4.03
C ALA A 6 4.60 12.96 4.12
N ARG A 7 5.21 13.97 3.48
CA ARG A 7 6.66 14.13 3.39
C ARG A 7 7.33 14.35 4.75
N THR A 8 6.56 14.75 5.76
CA THR A 8 6.99 15.00 7.13
C THR A 8 7.10 13.73 7.98
N LEU A 9 6.65 12.57 7.47
CA LEU A 9 6.75 11.32 8.22
C LEU A 9 8.23 10.96 8.48
N PRO A 10 8.57 10.54 9.71
CA PRO A 10 9.91 10.05 10.01
C PRO A 10 10.19 8.72 9.30
N ASP A 11 11.45 8.42 9.02
CA ASP A 11 11.90 7.18 8.34
C ASP A 11 11.30 5.91 8.98
N ALA A 12 11.20 5.86 10.30
CA ALA A 12 10.58 4.74 11.02
C ALA A 12 9.13 4.48 10.59
N LYS A 13 8.33 5.54 10.38
CA LYS A 13 6.95 5.42 9.90
C LYS A 13 6.88 5.05 8.43
N VAL A 14 7.84 5.49 7.62
CA VAL A 14 7.95 5.06 6.21
C VAL A 14 8.26 3.56 6.12
N ARG A 15 9.20 3.05 6.92
CA ARG A 15 9.50 1.61 7.00
C ARG A 15 8.31 0.80 7.49
N GLN A 16 7.60 1.31 8.49
CA GLN A 16 6.39 0.70 8.99
C GLN A 16 5.30 0.63 7.91
N ALA A 17 5.11 1.70 7.13
CA ALA A 17 4.19 1.72 6.00
C ALA A 17 4.54 0.66 4.94
N LEU A 18 5.82 0.55 4.57
CA LEU A 18 6.30 -0.48 3.63
C LEU A 18 6.02 -1.90 4.12
N ALA A 19 6.26 -2.16 5.40
CA ALA A 19 6.01 -3.46 6.02
C ALA A 19 4.51 -3.80 6.04
N LEU A 20 3.67 -2.86 6.49
CA LEU A 20 2.22 -3.03 6.54
C LEU A 20 1.60 -3.25 5.15
N LEU A 21 2.01 -2.48 4.15
CA LEU A 21 1.58 -2.69 2.76
C LEU A 21 1.99 -4.09 2.29
N THR A 22 3.23 -4.48 2.54
CA THR A 22 3.73 -5.80 2.13
C THR A 22 2.92 -6.92 2.79
N GLU A 23 2.65 -6.80 4.08
CA GLU A 23 1.85 -7.76 4.85
C GLU A 23 0.43 -7.89 4.28
N VAL A 24 -0.32 -6.78 4.21
CA VAL A 24 -1.73 -6.77 3.79
C VAL A 24 -1.89 -7.33 2.38
N TYR A 25 -1.05 -6.88 1.45
CA TYR A 25 -1.14 -7.33 0.07
C TYR A 25 -0.67 -8.78 -0.10
N ARG A 26 0.39 -9.23 0.59
CA ARG A 26 0.84 -10.63 0.50
C ARG A 26 -0.13 -11.61 1.16
N SER A 27 -0.84 -11.21 2.22
CA SER A 27 -1.75 -12.10 2.95
C SER A 27 -3.04 -12.39 2.18
N HIS A 28 -3.42 -11.54 1.24
CA HIS A 28 -4.67 -11.74 0.50
C HIS A 28 -4.54 -12.99 -0.42
N PRO A 29 -5.48 -13.95 -0.34
CA PRO A 29 -5.32 -15.27 -1.00
C PRO A 29 -5.22 -15.19 -2.52
N MET A 30 -5.80 -14.14 -3.11
CA MET A 30 -5.78 -13.91 -4.55
C MET A 30 -4.57 -13.09 -5.05
N THR A 31 -3.68 -12.65 -4.16
CA THR A 31 -2.40 -12.07 -4.56
C THR A 31 -1.48 -13.17 -5.08
N GLN A 32 -1.01 -13.00 -6.32
CA GLN A 32 0.01 -13.85 -6.93
C GLN A 32 1.41 -13.41 -6.49
N ASP A 33 1.70 -12.11 -6.60
CA ASP A 33 2.92 -11.49 -6.09
C ASP A 33 2.66 -10.01 -5.82
N VAL A 34 3.50 -9.40 -4.98
CA VAL A 34 3.49 -7.96 -4.73
C VAL A 34 4.87 -7.44 -4.41
N TRP A 35 5.23 -6.35 -5.07
CA TRP A 35 6.42 -5.56 -4.79
C TRP A 35 5.99 -4.20 -4.23
N VAL A 36 6.59 -3.83 -3.11
CA VAL A 36 6.37 -2.54 -2.45
C VAL A 36 7.72 -1.87 -2.30
N SER A 37 7.84 -0.63 -2.78
CA SER A 37 9.11 0.11 -2.74
C SER A 37 8.86 1.60 -2.52
N PHE A 38 9.69 2.24 -1.71
CA PHE A 38 9.81 3.69 -1.73
C PHE A 38 10.66 4.07 -2.95
N ASN A 39 10.04 4.54 -4.04
CA ASN A 39 10.74 4.70 -5.33
C ASN A 39 11.18 6.13 -5.65
N GLN A 40 10.49 7.15 -5.13
CA GLN A 40 10.82 8.55 -5.44
C GLN A 40 10.30 9.54 -4.40
N PHE A 41 11.02 10.64 -4.24
CA PHE A 41 10.50 11.87 -3.67
C PHE A 41 9.71 12.64 -4.74
N ALA A 42 8.52 13.14 -4.43
CA ALA A 42 7.76 14.01 -5.33
C ALA A 42 7.60 15.42 -4.74
N ALA A 43 6.97 16.34 -5.48
CA ALA A 43 6.88 17.74 -5.10
C ALA A 43 6.21 17.94 -3.72
N GLY A 44 5.13 17.20 -3.43
CA GLY A 44 4.34 17.34 -2.18
C GLY A 44 4.36 16.11 -1.26
N ASN A 45 4.96 14.99 -1.65
CA ASN A 45 4.87 13.72 -0.92
C ASN A 45 6.11 12.84 -1.10
N ILE A 46 6.20 11.78 -0.32
CA ILE A 46 7.02 10.62 -0.67
C ILE A 46 6.12 9.58 -1.32
N ASN A 47 6.65 8.86 -2.32
CA ASN A 47 5.85 7.94 -3.11
C ASN A 47 6.23 6.48 -2.87
N LEU A 48 5.25 5.68 -2.47
CA LEU A 48 5.39 4.23 -2.40
C LEU A 48 4.79 3.59 -3.65
N LEU A 49 5.63 2.92 -4.43
CA LEU A 49 5.23 2.13 -5.58
C LEU A 49 4.77 0.75 -5.12
N ILE A 50 3.57 0.37 -5.53
CA ILE A 50 2.98 -0.95 -5.31
C ILE A 50 2.75 -1.60 -6.68
N VAL A 51 3.50 -2.65 -7.00
CA VAL A 51 3.27 -3.49 -8.18
C VAL A 51 2.64 -4.79 -7.68
N HIS A 52 1.42 -5.06 -8.11
CA HIS A 52 0.62 -6.17 -7.59
C HIS A 52 0.11 -7.02 -8.75
N TRP A 53 0.21 -8.34 -8.59
CA TRP A 53 -0.31 -9.32 -9.52
C TRP A 53 -1.45 -10.09 -8.87
N TRP A 54 -2.59 -10.13 -9.56
CA TRP A 54 -3.80 -10.84 -9.14
C TRP A 54 -3.90 -12.20 -9.83
N LYS A 55 -4.37 -13.23 -9.12
CA LYS A 55 -4.49 -14.61 -9.65
C LYS A 55 -5.62 -14.80 -10.67
N GLY A 56 -6.57 -13.85 -10.78
CA GLY A 56 -7.74 -13.96 -11.64
C GLY A 56 -7.78 -12.92 -12.76
N THR A 57 -8.77 -13.04 -13.65
CA THR A 57 -9.04 -12.05 -14.72
C THR A 57 -10.41 -11.38 -14.57
N ASP A 58 -11.23 -11.82 -13.62
CA ASP A 58 -12.50 -11.20 -13.28
C ASP A 58 -12.25 -9.83 -12.62
N TYR A 59 -12.58 -8.77 -13.34
CA TYR A 59 -12.30 -7.41 -12.91
C TYR A 59 -13.16 -6.99 -11.72
N GLN A 60 -14.40 -7.45 -11.60
CA GLN A 60 -15.26 -7.12 -10.47
C GLN A 60 -14.71 -7.73 -9.17
N LYS A 61 -14.24 -8.98 -9.22
CA LYS A 61 -13.57 -9.63 -8.08
C LYS A 61 -12.25 -8.97 -7.73
N TYR A 62 -11.48 -8.55 -8.73
CA TYR A 62 -10.27 -7.77 -8.51
C TYR A 62 -10.58 -6.47 -7.78
N LEU A 63 -11.56 -5.69 -8.22
CA LEU A 63 -11.95 -4.44 -7.57
C LEU A 63 -12.38 -4.66 -6.11
N ALA A 64 -13.17 -5.71 -5.84
CA ALA A 64 -13.60 -6.04 -4.48
C ALA A 64 -12.41 -6.37 -3.57
N GLY A 65 -11.49 -7.23 -4.02
CA GLY A 65 -10.29 -7.59 -3.24
C GLY A 65 -9.34 -6.40 -3.04
N MET A 66 -9.17 -5.55 -4.05
CA MET A 66 -8.38 -4.33 -3.92
C MET A 66 -9.01 -3.36 -2.92
N GLN A 67 -10.34 -3.23 -2.89
CA GLN A 67 -11.05 -2.41 -1.92
C GLN A 67 -10.84 -2.93 -0.50
N GLU A 68 -10.99 -4.24 -0.28
CA GLU A 68 -10.75 -4.87 1.02
C GLU A 68 -9.34 -4.59 1.54
N MET A 69 -8.31 -4.85 0.73
CA MET A 69 -6.92 -4.59 1.10
C MET A 69 -6.66 -3.10 1.37
N ASN A 70 -7.18 -2.20 0.52
CA ASN A 70 -6.97 -0.76 0.69
C ASN A 70 -7.64 -0.22 1.96
N LEU A 71 -8.84 -0.71 2.31
CA LEU A 71 -9.50 -0.34 3.55
C LEU A 71 -8.72 -0.85 4.77
N SER A 72 -8.17 -2.07 4.71
CA SER A 72 -7.32 -2.60 5.78
C SER A 72 -6.03 -1.79 5.95
N VAL A 73 -5.38 -1.39 4.84
CA VAL A 73 -4.24 -0.48 4.87
C VAL A 73 -4.62 0.85 5.52
N LYS A 74 -5.75 1.44 5.11
CA LYS A 74 -6.22 2.72 5.64
C LYS A 74 -6.43 2.66 7.14
N GLU A 75 -7.14 1.65 7.63
CA GLU A 75 -7.40 1.43 9.06
C GLU A 75 -6.09 1.31 9.86
N ARG A 76 -5.15 0.48 9.41
CA ARG A 76 -3.88 0.28 10.10
C ARG A 76 -2.99 1.51 10.05
N PHE A 77 -2.99 2.25 8.94
CA PHE A 77 -2.25 3.50 8.82
C PHE A 77 -2.79 4.57 9.77
N ASP A 78 -4.11 4.67 9.90
CA ASP A 78 -4.74 5.59 10.86
C ASP A 78 -4.35 5.25 12.30
N ALA A 79 -4.41 3.97 12.67
CA ALA A 79 -4.01 3.49 14.00
C ALA A 79 -2.54 3.78 14.32
N GLU A 80 -1.68 3.76 13.30
CA GLU A 80 -0.24 4.00 13.42
C GLU A 80 0.17 5.45 13.19
N GLY A 81 -0.76 6.36 12.91
CA GLY A 81 -0.45 7.76 12.61
C GLY A 81 0.37 7.95 11.33
N ILE A 82 0.21 7.05 10.35
CA ILE A 82 0.84 7.13 9.03
C ILE A 82 -0.11 7.93 8.12
N ALA A 83 0.21 9.21 7.93
CA ALA A 83 -0.62 10.11 7.13
C ALA A 83 -0.37 9.94 5.62
N PHE A 84 -1.46 9.81 4.86
CA PHE A 84 -1.45 10.01 3.40
C PHE A 84 -1.17 11.48 3.08
N ALA A 85 -0.65 11.74 1.88
CA ALA A 85 -0.43 13.09 1.36
C ALA A 85 -1.63 13.62 0.57
#